data_AF-A0AAD7CD10-F1
#
_entry.id   AF-A0AAD7CD10-F1
#
_cell.length_a   1.000
_cell.length_b   1.000
_cell.length_c   1.000
_cell.angle_alpha   90.00
_cell.angle_beta   90.00
_cell.angle_gamma   90.00
#
_symmetry.space_group_name_H-M   'P 1'
#
loop_
_entity.id
_entity.type
_entity.pdbx_description
1 polymer ?
#
loop_
_entity_poly.entity_id
_entity_poly.type
_entity_poly.pdbx_seq_one_letter_code
_entity_poly.pdbx_strand_id
1 'polypeptide(L)'
;MAAFSRLIPAATSAYVLQTLLAMIFVPQQNEKYYDLGGAAGFLSTTYISLYYPALRAKFLDGKPGPLPSIMSFAPRQLLLSAALGIWSMRLGSFLAMRAIKAGGDSRFDEVKKDPRRFTFFWLAQATWVLLVGLPVYMVNSLPPNLHPALGIRDFAAFGLFAGSFLFEVIADRQKTAWRRAKDAKEHNEKFITSGLWSISRHPNYVGEVGIWTGIWALAAGTLQTAHFPLGTVALTAASPLFTWFLVRNVSGVPPLEKAGDKKFAGDKKWEEYKKNVPVFWPWGSKD
;
A
#
# COMPACT_ATOMS: atom_id res chain seq x y z
N MET A 1 0.56 -28.42 3.50
CA MET A 1 1.23 -27.60 4.54
C MET A 1 2.49 -26.85 4.07
N ALA A 2 3.16 -27.24 2.97
CA ALA A 2 4.43 -26.63 2.53
C ALA A 2 4.34 -25.24 1.83
N ALA A 3 3.15 -24.77 1.42
CA ALA A 3 3.02 -23.50 0.70
C ALA A 3 3.14 -22.28 1.64
N PHE A 4 2.45 -22.29 2.78
CA PHE A 4 2.44 -21.17 3.72
C PHE A 4 3.72 -21.04 4.54
N SER A 5 4.44 -22.14 4.77
CA SER A 5 5.77 -22.08 5.39
C SER A 5 6.78 -21.29 4.55
N ARG A 6 6.53 -21.10 3.25
CA ARG A 6 7.35 -20.26 2.37
C ARG A 6 7.12 -18.75 2.57
N LEU A 7 6.10 -18.36 3.33
CA LEU A 7 5.90 -16.97 3.74
C LEU A 7 6.71 -16.58 4.97
N ILE A 8 7.22 -17.55 5.74
CA ILE A 8 7.99 -17.29 6.96
C ILE A 8 9.14 -16.30 6.70
N PRO A 9 9.95 -16.41 5.64
CA PRO A 9 11.03 -15.46 5.37
C PRO A 9 10.52 -14.03 5.10
N ALA A 10 9.41 -13.90 4.38
CA ALA A 10 8.78 -12.61 4.12
C ALA A 10 8.24 -12.01 5.43
N ALA A 11 7.54 -12.81 6.24
CA ALA A 11 7.06 -12.43 7.56
C ALA A 11 8.20 -11.96 8.48
N THR A 12 9.26 -12.76 8.58
CA THR A 12 10.45 -12.43 9.35
C THR A 12 11.09 -11.15 8.85
N SER A 13 11.24 -10.95 7.54
CA SER A 13 11.78 -9.71 6.97
C SER A 13 10.98 -8.48 7.41
N ALA A 14 9.65 -8.53 7.32
CA ALA A 14 8.79 -7.42 7.70
C ALA A 14 8.92 -7.10 9.19
N TYR A 15 8.78 -8.10 10.07
CA TYR A 15 8.84 -7.89 11.51
C TYR A 15 10.24 -7.50 12.01
N VAL A 16 11.30 -8.11 11.48
CA VAL A 16 12.68 -7.76 11.87
C VAL A 16 12.98 -6.31 11.49
N LEU A 17 12.67 -5.89 10.27
CA LEU A 17 12.93 -4.51 9.86
C LEU A 17 12.15 -3.51 10.72
N GLN A 18 10.84 -3.69 10.90
CA GLN A 18 10.08 -2.74 11.71
C GLN A 18 10.49 -2.75 13.19
N THR A 19 10.93 -3.90 13.73
CA THR A 19 11.45 -3.97 15.10
C THR A 19 12.77 -3.22 15.22
N LEU A 20 13.68 -3.36 14.24
CA LEU A 20 14.93 -2.59 14.20
C LEU A 20 14.66 -1.08 14.13
N LEU A 21 13.73 -0.66 13.28
CA LEU A 21 13.32 0.74 13.18
C LEU A 21 12.66 1.24 14.47
N ALA A 22 11.83 0.43 15.12
CA ALA A 22 11.23 0.76 16.41
C ALA A 22 12.31 0.95 17.49
N MET A 23 13.30 0.07 17.57
CA MET A 23 14.41 0.20 18.53
C MET A 23 15.21 1.48 18.34
N ILE A 24 15.32 1.99 17.11
CA ILE A 24 16.00 3.24 16.81
C ILE A 24 15.11 4.45 17.13
N PHE A 25 13.87 4.47 16.62
CA PHE A 25 13.04 5.67 16.60
C PHE A 25 12.11 5.84 17.82
N VAL A 26 11.74 4.77 18.51
CA VAL A 26 10.89 4.86 19.71
C VAL A 26 11.61 5.60 20.85
N PRO A 27 12.88 5.31 21.19
CA PRO A 27 13.60 6.08 22.21
C PRO A 27 13.76 7.57 21.86
N GLN A 28 13.80 7.88 20.57
CA GLN A 28 13.93 9.24 20.06
C GLN A 28 12.60 9.99 19.93
N GLN A 29 11.46 9.31 20.14
CA GLN A 29 10.12 9.84 19.87
C GLN A 29 10.00 10.43 18.45
N ASN A 30 10.64 9.80 17.46
CA ASN A 30 10.79 10.35 16.12
C ASN A 30 9.94 9.58 15.11
N GLU A 31 8.80 10.15 14.73
CA GLU A 31 7.85 9.58 13.76
C GLU A 31 8.14 9.94 12.31
N LYS A 32 9.07 10.88 12.04
CA LYS A 32 9.23 11.49 10.69
C LYS A 32 9.56 10.47 9.61
N TYR A 33 10.17 9.35 10.00
CA TYR A 33 10.61 8.28 9.11
C TYR A 33 9.65 7.07 9.12
N TYR A 34 8.52 7.16 9.82
CA TYR A 34 7.58 6.04 9.95
C TYR A 34 7.10 5.52 8.59
N ASP A 35 6.64 6.41 7.71
CA ASP A 35 6.15 6.05 6.37
C ASP A 35 7.28 5.52 5.46
N LEU A 36 8.53 6.02 5.61
CA LEU A 36 9.70 5.46 4.91
C LEU A 36 10.03 4.06 5.40
N GLY A 37 9.87 3.81 6.70
CA GLY A 37 9.99 2.48 7.29
C GLY A 37 8.99 1.51 6.66
N GLY A 38 7.76 1.95 6.42
CA GLY A 38 6.74 1.16 5.73
C GLY A 38 7.16 0.82 4.29
N ALA A 39 7.61 1.83 3.54
CA ALA A 39 8.09 1.64 2.17
C ALA A 39 9.30 0.71 2.09
N ALA A 40 10.27 0.87 2.98
CA ALA A 40 11.41 -0.04 3.12
C ALA A 40 10.94 -1.46 3.49
N GLY A 41 9.91 -1.59 4.33
CA GLY A 41 9.22 -2.84 4.65
C GLY A 41 8.72 -3.58 3.42
N PHE A 42 7.94 -2.90 2.58
CA PHE A 42 7.42 -3.47 1.34
C PHE A 42 8.52 -3.90 0.38
N LEU A 43 9.53 -3.05 0.15
CA LEU A 43 10.63 -3.32 -0.78
C LEU A 43 11.52 -4.47 -0.30
N SER A 44 11.96 -4.43 0.97
CA SER A 44 12.80 -5.49 1.56
C SER A 44 12.07 -6.83 1.60
N THR A 45 10.80 -6.84 1.99
CA THR A 45 10.00 -8.07 2.06
C THR A 45 9.76 -8.66 0.66
N THR A 46 9.54 -7.81 -0.35
CA THR A 46 9.44 -8.25 -1.76
C THR A 46 10.77 -8.85 -2.22
N TYR A 47 11.89 -8.18 -1.94
CA TYR A 47 13.22 -8.69 -2.27
C TYR A 47 13.49 -10.05 -1.61
N ILE A 48 13.25 -10.17 -0.29
CA ILE A 48 13.41 -11.44 0.43
C ILE A 48 12.48 -12.50 -0.16
N SER A 49 11.22 -12.19 -0.47
CA SER A 49 10.30 -13.17 -1.04
C SER A 49 10.76 -13.76 -2.38
N LEU A 50 11.46 -12.98 -3.22
CA LEU A 50 12.01 -13.43 -4.50
C LEU A 50 13.31 -14.22 -4.33
N TYR A 51 14.23 -13.69 -3.52
CA TYR A 51 15.60 -14.19 -3.46
C TYR A 51 15.85 -15.18 -2.33
N TYR A 52 14.91 -15.38 -1.40
CA TYR A 52 15.11 -16.25 -0.24
C TYR A 52 15.61 -17.65 -0.59
N PRO A 53 15.09 -18.38 -1.61
CA PRO A 53 15.62 -19.68 -1.97
C PRO A 53 17.12 -19.65 -2.31
N ALA A 54 17.55 -18.63 -3.07
CA ALA A 54 18.96 -18.45 -3.43
C ALA A 54 19.82 -18.00 -2.23
N LEU A 55 19.28 -17.11 -1.38
CA LEU A 55 19.96 -16.66 -0.16
C LEU A 55 20.14 -17.81 0.83
N ARG A 56 19.11 -18.63 1.04
CA ARG A 56 19.18 -19.83 1.87
C ARG A 56 20.21 -20.82 1.32
N ALA A 57 20.17 -21.12 0.01
CA ALA A 57 21.14 -22.02 -0.61
C ALA A 57 22.59 -21.54 -0.38
N LYS A 58 22.82 -20.23 -0.57
CA LYS A 58 24.13 -19.61 -0.43
C LYS A 58 24.65 -19.56 1.01
N PHE A 59 23.80 -19.17 1.96
CA PHE A 59 24.23 -18.85 3.34
C PHE A 59 23.94 -19.94 4.36
N LEU A 60 22.92 -20.78 4.14
CA LEU A 60 22.47 -21.80 5.11
C LEU A 60 22.74 -23.22 4.62
N ASP A 61 22.50 -23.52 3.35
CA ASP A 61 22.63 -24.88 2.83
C ASP A 61 24.04 -25.18 2.25
N GLY A 62 24.99 -24.25 2.36
CA GLY A 62 26.39 -24.44 1.95
C GLY A 62 26.58 -24.62 0.44
N LYS A 63 25.63 -24.16 -0.39
CA LYS A 63 25.68 -24.22 -1.86
C LYS A 63 25.86 -22.81 -2.43
N PRO A 64 27.08 -22.24 -2.35
CA PRO A 64 27.32 -20.89 -2.82
C PRO A 64 27.15 -20.83 -4.34
N GLY A 65 26.24 -19.98 -4.78
CA GLY A 65 26.04 -19.63 -6.19
C GLY A 65 25.79 -18.12 -6.33
N PRO A 66 25.88 -17.57 -7.56
CA PRO A 66 25.45 -16.21 -7.82
C PRO A 66 23.95 -16.07 -7.54
N LEU A 67 23.51 -14.86 -7.17
CA LEU A 67 22.08 -14.59 -7.11
C LEU A 67 21.49 -14.68 -8.53
N PRO A 68 20.26 -15.22 -8.68
CA PRO A 68 19.60 -15.29 -9.97
C PRO A 68 19.47 -13.91 -10.60
N SER A 69 19.66 -13.82 -11.91
CA SER A 69 19.36 -12.59 -12.65
C SER A 69 17.87 -12.26 -12.56
N ILE A 70 17.51 -10.98 -12.54
CA ILE A 70 16.10 -10.55 -12.55
C ILE A 70 15.34 -11.17 -13.73
N MET A 71 16.00 -11.35 -14.88
CA MET A 71 15.39 -11.93 -16.08
C MET A 71 15.11 -13.44 -15.96
N SER A 72 15.57 -14.09 -14.89
CA SER A 72 15.28 -15.52 -14.64
C SER A 72 13.96 -15.75 -13.89
N PHE A 73 13.33 -14.70 -13.35
CA PHE A 73 12.03 -14.81 -12.71
C PHE A 73 10.89 -14.82 -13.72
N ALA A 74 9.75 -15.39 -13.33
CA ALA A 74 8.59 -15.46 -14.21
C ALA A 74 8.04 -14.04 -14.50
N PRO A 75 7.49 -13.77 -15.69
CA PRO A 75 6.93 -12.46 -16.03
C PRO A 75 5.94 -11.92 -14.99
N ARG A 76 5.11 -12.79 -14.43
CA ARG A 76 4.14 -12.42 -13.39
C ARG A 76 4.79 -12.02 -12.07
N GLN A 77 5.86 -12.69 -11.65
CA GLN A 77 6.63 -12.31 -10.45
C GLN A 77 7.22 -10.91 -10.63
N LEU A 78 7.77 -10.64 -11.81
CA LEU A 78 8.34 -9.33 -12.17
C LEU A 78 7.29 -8.24 -12.20
N LEU A 79 6.14 -8.46 -12.86
CA LEU A 79 5.07 -7.48 -12.92
C LEU A 79 4.51 -7.14 -11.54
N LEU A 80 4.24 -8.14 -10.70
CA LEU A 80 3.71 -7.91 -9.34
C LEU A 80 4.72 -7.22 -8.42
N SER A 81 5.98 -7.65 -8.47
CA SER A 81 7.05 -7.05 -7.66
C SER A 81 7.35 -5.62 -8.10
N ALA A 82 7.31 -5.34 -9.41
CA ALA A 82 7.44 -3.99 -9.95
C ALA A 82 6.23 -3.11 -9.59
N ALA A 83 5.01 -3.64 -9.70
CA ALA A 83 3.79 -2.92 -9.33
C ALA A 83 3.81 -2.47 -7.85
N LEU A 84 4.12 -3.41 -6.94
CA LEU A 84 4.28 -3.11 -5.52
C LEU A 84 5.45 -2.15 -5.27
N GLY A 85 6.59 -2.36 -5.94
CA GLY A 85 7.77 -1.51 -5.77
C GLY A 85 7.53 -0.07 -6.22
N ILE A 86 6.93 0.13 -7.39
CA ILE A 86 6.58 1.45 -7.94
C ILE A 86 5.59 2.16 -7.01
N TRP A 87 4.53 1.47 -6.58
CA TRP A 87 3.57 2.01 -5.63
C TRP A 87 4.25 2.40 -4.30
N SER A 88 5.06 1.51 -3.73
CA SER A 88 5.74 1.71 -2.45
C SER A 88 6.71 2.88 -2.50
N MET A 89 7.52 3.00 -3.56
CA MET A 89 8.44 4.13 -3.75
C MET A 89 7.67 5.44 -3.89
N ARG A 90 6.59 5.45 -4.68
CA ARG A 90 5.77 6.64 -4.92
C ARG A 90 5.09 7.11 -3.64
N LEU A 91 4.35 6.23 -2.96
CA LEU A 91 3.58 6.59 -1.78
C LEU A 91 4.51 6.91 -0.60
N GLY A 92 5.52 6.07 -0.37
CA GLY A 92 6.51 6.26 0.69
C GLY A 92 7.26 7.60 0.57
N SER A 93 7.77 7.92 -0.62
CA SER A 93 8.46 9.21 -0.83
C SER A 93 7.52 10.40 -0.66
N PHE A 94 6.30 10.32 -1.20
CA PHE A 94 5.30 11.38 -1.07
C PHE A 94 4.93 11.67 0.40
N LEU A 95 4.64 10.63 1.19
CA LEU A 95 4.26 10.77 2.59
C LEU A 95 5.45 11.25 3.45
N ALA A 96 6.64 10.72 3.22
CA ALA A 96 7.85 11.14 3.92
C ALA A 96 8.19 12.61 3.71
N MET A 97 8.19 13.06 2.44
CA MET A 97 8.43 14.47 2.11
C MET A 97 7.40 15.38 2.78
N ARG A 98 6.13 14.92 2.86
CA ARG A 98 5.06 15.66 3.55
C ARG A 98 5.32 15.75 5.05
N ALA A 99 5.65 14.64 5.71
CA ALA A 99 5.92 14.60 7.15
C ALA A 99 7.13 15.46 7.52
N ILE A 100 8.22 15.36 6.75
CA ILE A 100 9.43 16.16 6.96
C ILE A 100 9.11 17.66 6.81
N LYS A 101 8.37 18.05 5.75
CA LYS A 101 8.00 19.45 5.52
C LYS A 101 7.04 20.00 6.59
N ALA A 102 6.14 19.17 7.10
CA ALA A 102 5.19 19.55 8.14
C ALA A 102 5.79 19.53 9.56
N GLY A 103 7.03 19.07 9.73
CA GLY A 103 7.71 18.95 11.02
C GLY A 103 7.31 17.70 11.83
N GLY A 104 6.47 16.82 11.28
CA GLY A 104 5.94 15.62 11.93
C GLY A 104 4.61 15.21 11.32
N ASP A 105 3.98 14.19 11.90
CA ASP A 105 2.63 13.80 11.53
C ASP A 105 1.75 13.80 12.79
N SER A 106 0.70 14.62 12.76
CA SER A 106 -0.23 14.82 13.87
C SER A 106 -0.85 13.53 14.43
N ARG A 107 -0.88 12.45 13.63
CA ARG A 107 -1.34 11.12 14.07
C ARG A 107 -0.50 10.57 15.23
N PHE A 108 0.75 10.99 15.35
CA PHE A 108 1.71 10.48 16.33
C PHE A 108 1.95 11.42 17.51
N ASP A 109 1.38 12.63 17.54
CA ASP A 109 1.69 13.66 18.55
C ASP A 109 1.57 13.15 19.98
N GLU A 110 0.51 12.36 20.27
CA GLU A 110 0.32 11.73 21.57
C GLU A 110 0.88 10.31 21.65
N VAL A 111 0.94 9.60 20.52
CA VAL A 111 1.39 8.20 20.48
C VAL A 111 2.89 8.09 20.76
N LYS A 112 3.71 9.00 20.22
CA LYS A 112 5.18 8.96 20.34
C LYS A 112 5.69 9.17 21.75
N LYS A 113 4.87 9.76 22.64
CA LYS A 113 5.19 9.98 24.06
C LYS A 113 5.08 8.70 24.90
N ASP A 114 4.31 7.71 24.44
CA ASP A 114 4.17 6.41 25.09
C ASP A 114 4.95 5.35 24.29
N PRO A 115 6.11 4.88 24.79
CA PRO A 115 6.94 3.92 24.08
C PRO A 115 6.20 2.63 23.70
N ARG A 116 5.29 2.15 24.55
CA ARG A 116 4.55 0.90 24.28
C ARG A 116 3.59 1.08 23.12
N ARG A 117 2.85 2.19 23.10
CA ARG A 117 1.95 2.53 21.99
C ARG A 117 2.75 2.79 20.72
N PHE A 118 3.87 3.50 20.80
CA PHE A 118 4.65 3.79 19.61
C PHE A 118 5.28 2.53 19.01
N THR A 119 5.82 1.62 19.83
CA THR A 119 6.27 0.29 19.37
C THR A 119 5.14 -0.51 18.71
N PHE A 120 3.92 -0.47 19.27
CA PHE A 120 2.77 -1.12 18.66
C PHE A 120 2.49 -0.61 17.24
N PHE A 121 2.62 0.70 16.98
CA PHE A 121 2.46 1.23 15.62
C PHE A 121 3.49 0.64 14.65
N TRP A 122 4.76 0.54 15.04
CA TRP A 122 5.80 -0.09 14.20
C TRP A 122 5.50 -1.58 13.91
N LEU A 123 5.01 -2.33 14.90
CA LEU A 123 4.63 -3.74 14.69
C LEU A 123 3.33 -3.89 13.88
N ALA A 124 2.38 -2.97 14.04
CA ALA A 124 1.20 -2.88 13.19
C ALA A 124 1.59 -2.58 11.74
N GLN A 125 2.64 -1.77 11.50
CA GLN A 125 3.19 -1.54 10.17
C GLN A 125 3.79 -2.82 9.56
N ALA A 126 4.45 -3.68 10.34
CA ALA A 126 4.93 -4.97 9.84
C ALA A 126 3.74 -5.86 9.39
N THR A 127 2.69 -5.88 10.20
CA THR A 127 1.46 -6.61 9.91
C THR A 127 0.78 -6.07 8.65
N TRP A 128 0.73 -4.74 8.48
CA TRP A 128 0.25 -4.09 7.26
C TRP A 128 1.04 -4.56 6.05
N VAL A 129 2.37 -4.46 6.09
CA VAL A 129 3.26 -4.86 4.98
C VAL A 129 2.96 -6.30 4.54
N LEU A 130 2.74 -7.20 5.50
CA LEU A 130 2.42 -8.60 5.22
C LEU A 130 1.04 -8.81 4.63
N LEU A 131 0.00 -8.24 5.23
CA LEU A 131 -1.38 -8.46 4.77
C LEU A 131 -1.59 -7.87 3.38
N VAL A 132 -1.07 -6.66 3.15
CA VAL A 132 -1.25 -5.95 1.89
C VAL A 132 -0.34 -6.53 0.80
N GLY A 133 0.91 -6.88 1.13
CA GLY A 133 1.84 -7.51 0.19
C GLY A 133 1.62 -9.01 -0.06
N LEU A 134 0.73 -9.65 0.72
CA LEU A 134 0.47 -11.10 0.70
C LEU A 134 0.34 -11.74 -0.70
N PRO A 135 -0.47 -11.21 -1.65
CA PRO A 135 -0.55 -11.79 -2.99
C PRO A 135 0.81 -11.84 -3.70
N VAL A 136 1.64 -10.80 -3.56
CA VAL A 136 2.98 -10.75 -4.18
C VAL A 136 3.90 -11.77 -3.54
N TYR A 137 3.93 -11.85 -2.21
CA TYR A 137 4.81 -12.77 -1.49
C TYR A 137 4.45 -14.23 -1.75
N MET A 138 3.16 -14.54 -1.88
CA MET A 138 2.70 -15.87 -2.25
C MET A 138 3.13 -16.25 -3.68
N VAL A 139 3.00 -15.33 -4.64
CA VAL A 139 3.47 -15.58 -6.02
C VAL A 139 4.98 -15.77 -6.07
N ASN A 140 5.74 -14.95 -5.34
CA ASN A 140 7.20 -15.04 -5.29
C ASN A 140 7.70 -16.34 -4.62
N SER A 141 6.87 -16.98 -3.81
CA SER A 141 7.20 -18.27 -3.17
C SER A 141 7.23 -19.48 -4.13
N LEU A 142 6.74 -19.31 -5.36
CA LEU A 142 6.73 -20.36 -6.38
C LEU A 142 7.96 -20.23 -7.30
N PRO A 143 8.65 -21.34 -7.65
CA PRO A 143 9.72 -21.33 -8.64
C PRO A 143 9.28 -20.78 -10.02
N PRO A 144 10.13 -20.01 -10.73
CA PRO A 144 9.80 -19.37 -12.02
C PRO A 144 9.20 -20.29 -13.08
N ASN A 145 9.71 -21.52 -13.19
CA ASN A 145 9.30 -22.52 -14.18
C ASN A 145 7.92 -23.14 -13.93
N LEU A 146 7.33 -22.91 -12.74
CA LEU A 146 6.01 -23.43 -12.37
C LEU A 146 4.90 -22.39 -12.55
N HIS A 147 5.24 -21.17 -12.99
CA HIS A 147 4.24 -20.15 -13.28
C HIS A 147 3.57 -20.43 -14.64
N PRO A 148 2.24 -20.33 -14.71
CA PRO A 148 1.57 -20.36 -16.00
C PRO A 148 1.92 -19.09 -16.80
N ALA A 149 1.88 -19.23 -18.13
CA ALA A 149 2.03 -18.10 -19.05
C ALA A 149 0.99 -17.00 -18.75
N LEU A 150 1.29 -15.76 -19.13
CA LEU A 150 0.35 -14.65 -19.00
C LEU A 150 -0.82 -14.86 -19.98
N GLY A 151 -2.04 -14.74 -19.48
CA GLY A 151 -3.28 -14.81 -20.26
C GLY A 151 -4.04 -13.48 -20.27
N ILE A 152 -5.17 -13.46 -20.98
CA ILE A 152 -6.02 -12.27 -21.15
C ILE A 152 -6.45 -11.65 -19.79
N ARG A 153 -6.72 -12.48 -18.79
CA ARG A 153 -7.12 -12.05 -17.43
C ARG A 153 -6.00 -11.27 -16.74
N ASP A 154 -4.74 -11.60 -17.04
CA ASP A 154 -3.58 -10.96 -16.45
C ASP A 154 -3.36 -9.57 -17.02
N PHE A 155 -3.58 -9.40 -18.33
CA PHE A 155 -3.59 -8.08 -18.96
C PHE A 155 -4.72 -7.20 -18.44
N ALA A 156 -5.92 -7.76 -18.23
CA ALA A 156 -7.02 -7.02 -17.61
C ALA A 156 -6.71 -6.62 -16.17
N ALA A 157 -6.14 -7.52 -15.36
CA ALA A 157 -5.74 -7.23 -13.98
C ALA A 157 -4.61 -6.19 -13.90
N PHE A 158 -3.63 -6.28 -14.80
CA PHE A 158 -2.58 -5.28 -14.92
C PHE A 158 -3.13 -3.93 -15.38
N GLY A 159 -4.10 -3.92 -16.30
CA GLY A 159 -4.83 -2.73 -16.71
C GLY A 159 -5.58 -2.08 -15.55
N LEU A 160 -6.22 -2.88 -14.68
CA LEU A 160 -6.84 -2.40 -13.44
C LEU A 160 -5.80 -1.76 -12.50
N PHE A 161 -4.67 -2.42 -12.28
CA PHE A 161 -3.57 -1.86 -11.48
C PHE A 161 -3.08 -0.52 -12.07
N ALA A 162 -2.72 -0.50 -13.35
CA ALA A 162 -2.17 0.67 -14.01
C ALA A 162 -3.16 1.84 -14.04
N GLY A 163 -4.43 1.57 -14.38
CA GLY A 163 -5.49 2.57 -14.36
C GLY A 163 -5.73 3.14 -12.96
N SER A 164 -5.74 2.28 -11.93
CA SER A 164 -5.92 2.71 -10.54
C SER A 164 -4.72 3.51 -10.01
N PHE A 165 -3.51 3.10 -10.37
CA PHE A 165 -2.29 3.83 -10.06
C PHE A 165 -2.28 5.23 -10.71
N LEU A 166 -2.66 5.33 -11.99
CA LEU A 166 -2.81 6.62 -12.66
C LEU A 166 -3.90 7.47 -12.01
N PHE A 167 -5.03 6.87 -11.64
CA PHE A 167 -6.12 7.56 -10.96
C PHE A 167 -5.67 8.18 -9.63
N GLU A 168 -4.93 7.42 -8.81
CA GLU A 168 -4.36 7.92 -7.56
C GLU A 168 -3.35 9.06 -7.79
N VAL A 169 -2.44 8.87 -8.75
CA VAL A 169 -1.42 9.88 -9.08
C VAL A 169 -2.07 11.18 -9.55
N ILE A 170 -3.09 11.10 -10.40
CA ILE A 170 -3.83 12.28 -10.89
C ILE A 170 -4.56 12.96 -9.72
N ALA A 171 -5.25 12.21 -8.86
CA ALA A 171 -5.98 12.74 -7.72
C ALA A 171 -5.07 13.53 -6.75
N ASP A 172 -3.91 12.96 -6.42
CA ASP A 172 -2.95 13.60 -5.53
C ASP A 172 -2.26 14.79 -6.18
N ARG A 173 -1.98 14.74 -7.50
CA ARG A 173 -1.44 15.88 -8.26
C ARG A 173 -2.44 17.03 -8.31
N GLN A 174 -3.72 16.76 -8.58
CA GLN A 174 -4.79 17.75 -8.55
C GLN A 174 -4.88 18.42 -7.17
N LYS A 175 -4.88 17.64 -6.09
CA LYS A 175 -4.91 18.17 -4.72
C LYS A 175 -3.67 19.02 -4.39
N THR A 176 -2.50 18.58 -4.82
CA THR A 176 -1.23 19.29 -4.57
C THR A 176 -1.18 20.60 -5.35
N ALA A 177 -1.57 20.59 -6.62
CA ALA A 177 -1.64 21.79 -7.46
C ALA A 177 -2.65 22.80 -6.90
N TRP A 178 -3.85 22.35 -6.54
CA TRP A 178 -4.87 23.19 -5.91
C TRP A 178 -4.38 23.81 -4.60
N ARG A 179 -3.68 23.07 -3.74
CA ARG A 179 -3.11 23.64 -2.51
C ARG A 179 -2.06 24.69 -2.81
N ARG A 180 -1.18 24.47 -3.79
CA ARG A 180 -0.16 25.45 -4.19
C ARG A 180 -0.78 26.74 -4.72
N ALA A 181 -1.80 26.63 -5.57
CA ALA A 181 -2.53 27.79 -6.10
C ALA A 181 -3.23 28.58 -4.97
N LYS A 182 -3.81 27.88 -3.99
CA LYS A 182 -4.36 28.49 -2.77
C LYS A 182 -3.30 29.24 -1.96
N ASP A 183 -2.13 28.63 -1.74
CA ASP A 183 -1.03 29.24 -1.00
C ASP A 183 -0.48 30.48 -1.73
N ALA A 184 -0.49 30.46 -3.07
CA ALA A 184 -0.16 31.59 -3.95
C ALA A 184 -1.28 32.66 -4.05
N LYS A 185 -2.41 32.45 -3.35
CA LYS A 185 -3.59 33.33 -3.37
C LYS A 185 -4.25 33.48 -4.75
N GLU A 186 -4.09 32.49 -5.63
CA GLU A 186 -4.72 32.48 -6.96
C GLU A 186 -6.24 32.22 -6.89
N HIS A 187 -6.71 31.58 -5.83
CA HIS A 187 -8.13 31.38 -5.56
C HIS A 187 -8.45 31.33 -4.05
N ASN A 188 -9.71 31.57 -3.71
CA ASN A 188 -10.20 31.60 -2.32
C ASN A 188 -11.07 30.39 -1.94
N GLU A 189 -11.11 29.36 -2.78
CA GLU A 189 -11.87 28.13 -2.51
C GLU A 189 -11.43 27.45 -1.20
N LYS A 190 -12.42 26.95 -0.45
CA LYS A 190 -12.19 26.36 0.87
C LYS A 190 -11.66 24.93 0.78
N PHE A 191 -12.12 24.16 -0.20
CA PHE A 191 -11.76 22.77 -0.49
C PHE A 191 -11.86 22.52 -2.00
N ILE A 192 -11.19 21.48 -2.49
CA ILE A 192 -11.18 21.09 -3.90
C ILE A 192 -12.47 20.35 -4.26
N THR A 193 -13.10 20.72 -5.38
CA THR A 193 -14.33 20.08 -5.89
C THR A 193 -14.26 19.76 -7.38
N SER A 194 -13.09 19.91 -8.00
CA SER A 194 -12.88 19.76 -9.45
C SER A 194 -12.03 18.54 -9.79
N GLY A 195 -12.02 18.15 -11.07
CA GLY A 195 -11.28 16.98 -11.54
C GLY A 195 -11.81 15.68 -10.94
N LEU A 196 -10.93 14.81 -10.47
CA LEU A 196 -11.37 13.55 -9.85
C LEU A 196 -12.11 13.77 -8.52
N TRP A 197 -11.88 14.92 -7.88
CA TRP A 197 -12.56 15.29 -6.64
C TRP A 197 -14.03 15.68 -6.85
N SER A 198 -14.50 15.88 -8.09
CA SER A 198 -15.94 16.02 -8.38
C SER A 198 -16.64 14.66 -8.55
N ILE A 199 -15.87 13.59 -8.76
CA ILE A 199 -16.37 12.23 -9.02
C ILE A 199 -16.44 11.42 -7.72
N SER A 200 -15.45 11.58 -6.85
CA SER A 200 -15.37 10.96 -5.53
C SER A 200 -14.78 11.97 -4.54
N ARG A 201 -15.23 11.96 -3.28
CA ARG A 201 -14.63 12.79 -2.23
C ARG A 201 -13.23 12.33 -1.84
N HIS A 202 -12.86 11.09 -2.13
CA HIS A 202 -11.56 10.50 -1.83
C HIS A 202 -11.02 9.67 -3.01
N PRO A 203 -10.78 10.30 -4.16
CA PRO A 203 -10.43 9.58 -5.39
C PRO A 203 -9.06 8.88 -5.29
N ASN A 204 -8.12 9.43 -4.53
CA ASN A 204 -6.84 8.77 -4.27
C ASN A 204 -7.01 7.44 -3.51
N TYR A 205 -7.94 7.33 -2.56
CA TYR A 205 -8.22 6.08 -1.87
C TYR A 205 -8.98 5.06 -2.74
N VAL A 206 -9.79 5.52 -3.69
CA VAL A 206 -10.37 4.63 -4.72
C VAL A 206 -9.25 4.01 -5.56
N GLY A 207 -8.28 4.83 -5.98
CA GLY A 207 -7.07 4.37 -6.68
C GLY A 207 -6.29 3.34 -5.84
N GLU A 208 -6.03 3.63 -4.57
CA GLU A 208 -5.34 2.72 -3.65
C GLU A 208 -6.02 1.33 -3.57
N VAL A 209 -7.35 1.28 -3.39
CA VAL A 209 -8.08 0.01 -3.36
C VAL A 209 -8.02 -0.71 -4.71
N GLY A 210 -8.13 0.03 -5.81
CA GLY A 210 -8.02 -0.52 -7.16
C GLY A 210 -6.63 -1.10 -7.48
N ILE A 211 -5.56 -0.48 -6.97
CA ILE A 211 -4.18 -0.99 -7.09
C ILE A 211 -4.06 -2.37 -6.47
N TRP A 212 -4.47 -2.51 -5.21
CA TRP A 212 -4.39 -3.80 -4.51
C TRP A 212 -5.32 -4.85 -5.10
N THR A 213 -6.47 -4.42 -5.63
CA THR A 213 -7.38 -5.31 -6.36
C THR A 213 -6.74 -5.82 -7.66
N GLY A 214 -6.07 -4.96 -8.42
CA GLY A 214 -5.33 -5.33 -9.63
C GLY A 214 -4.15 -6.26 -9.33
N ILE A 215 -3.38 -5.98 -8.27
CA ILE A 215 -2.28 -6.84 -7.80
C ILE A 215 -2.81 -8.23 -7.41
N TRP A 216 -3.89 -8.29 -6.61
CA TRP A 216 -4.52 -9.54 -6.22
C TRP A 216 -5.05 -10.33 -7.42
N ALA A 217 -5.74 -9.66 -8.36
CA ALA A 217 -6.28 -10.29 -9.56
C ALA A 217 -5.16 -10.83 -10.47
N LEU A 218 -4.04 -10.11 -10.61
CA LEU A 218 -2.88 -10.55 -11.38
C LEU A 218 -2.16 -11.72 -10.69
N ALA A 219 -2.16 -11.77 -9.36
CA ALA A 219 -1.62 -12.88 -8.60
C ALA A 219 -2.45 -14.17 -8.77
N ALA A 220 -3.77 -14.06 -8.95
CA ALA A 220 -4.69 -15.19 -9.04
C ALA A 220 -4.27 -16.24 -10.08
N GLY A 221 -3.69 -15.85 -11.23
CA GLY A 221 -3.22 -16.79 -12.24
C GLY A 221 -2.22 -17.82 -11.71
N THR A 222 -1.29 -17.43 -10.83
CA THR A 222 -0.38 -18.37 -10.16
C THR A 222 -1.06 -19.07 -8.99
N LEU A 223 -1.84 -18.34 -8.20
CA LEU A 223 -2.43 -18.84 -6.95
C LEU A 223 -3.54 -19.88 -7.17
N GLN A 224 -4.04 -20.03 -8.39
CA GLN A 224 -5.02 -21.06 -8.79
C GLN A 224 -4.36 -22.35 -9.29
N THR A 225 -3.04 -22.41 -9.42
CA THR A 225 -2.34 -23.64 -9.84
C THR A 225 -2.41 -24.72 -8.76
N ALA A 226 -2.18 -25.97 -9.15
CA ALA A 226 -2.16 -27.13 -8.23
C ALA A 226 -1.07 -27.04 -7.13
N HIS A 227 -0.15 -26.07 -7.21
CA HIS A 227 0.89 -25.85 -6.21
C HIS A 227 0.39 -25.12 -4.96
N PHE A 228 -0.81 -24.55 -5.01
CA PHE A 228 -1.46 -23.86 -3.89
C PHE A 228 -2.73 -24.58 -3.45
N PRO A 229 -3.04 -24.58 -2.14
CA PRO A 229 -4.31 -25.11 -1.64
C PRO A 229 -5.52 -24.41 -2.25
N LEU A 230 -6.63 -25.15 -2.38
CA LEU A 230 -7.92 -24.56 -2.72
C LEU A 230 -8.28 -23.47 -1.69
N GLY A 231 -8.60 -22.27 -2.17
CA GLY A 231 -8.89 -21.11 -1.32
C GLY A 231 -7.74 -20.11 -1.14
N THR A 232 -6.53 -20.37 -1.67
CA THR A 232 -5.43 -19.40 -1.58
C THR A 232 -5.78 -18.03 -2.18
N VAL A 233 -6.50 -18.00 -3.32
CA VAL A 233 -6.99 -16.73 -3.90
C VAL A 233 -7.92 -15.98 -2.95
N ALA A 234 -8.82 -16.69 -2.26
CA ALA A 234 -9.73 -16.07 -1.30
C ALA A 234 -8.96 -15.54 -0.08
N LEU A 235 -7.97 -16.29 0.41
CA LEU A 235 -7.10 -15.84 1.49
C LEU A 235 -6.31 -14.58 1.11
N THR A 236 -5.73 -14.53 -0.10
CA THR A 236 -4.96 -13.35 -0.54
C THR A 236 -5.83 -12.15 -0.88
N ALA A 237 -7.15 -12.32 -1.01
CA ALA A 237 -8.11 -11.20 -1.09
C ALA A 237 -8.12 -10.36 0.19
N ALA A 238 -7.55 -10.88 1.29
CA ALA A 238 -7.27 -10.08 2.49
C ALA A 238 -6.49 -8.80 2.16
N SER A 239 -5.64 -8.77 1.14
CA SER A 239 -4.90 -7.55 0.74
C SER A 239 -5.84 -6.40 0.34
N PRO A 240 -6.62 -6.48 -0.76
CA PRO A 240 -7.52 -5.40 -1.14
C PRO A 240 -8.63 -5.15 -0.13
N LEU A 241 -9.15 -6.18 0.54
CA LEU A 241 -10.22 -6.04 1.54
C LEU A 241 -9.73 -5.31 2.79
N PHE A 242 -8.52 -5.63 3.27
CA PHE A 242 -7.93 -4.95 4.42
C PHE A 242 -7.59 -3.50 4.07
N THR A 243 -7.02 -3.24 2.89
CA THR A 243 -6.79 -1.88 2.41
C THR A 243 -8.11 -1.11 2.38
N TRP A 244 -9.15 -1.63 1.73
CA TRP A 244 -10.47 -1.00 1.68
C TRP A 244 -11.03 -0.73 3.08
N PHE A 245 -11.01 -1.72 3.97
CA PHE A 245 -11.53 -1.59 5.32
C PHE A 245 -10.80 -0.49 6.09
N LEU A 246 -9.47 -0.48 6.03
CA LEU A 246 -8.66 0.54 6.66
C LEU A 246 -9.00 1.93 6.11
N VAL A 247 -8.87 2.16 4.80
CA VAL A 247 -9.02 3.51 4.24
C VAL A 247 -10.45 4.03 4.28
N ARG A 248 -11.46 3.15 4.30
CA ARG A 248 -12.87 3.56 4.31
C ARG A 248 -13.42 3.73 5.71
N ASN A 249 -13.04 2.86 6.65
CA ASN A 249 -13.73 2.72 7.95
C ASN A 249 -12.87 3.04 9.17
N VAL A 250 -11.54 3.00 9.06
CA VAL A 250 -10.65 3.15 10.23
C VAL A 250 -9.76 4.38 10.08
N SER A 251 -8.97 4.42 9.02
CA SER A 251 -8.05 5.47 8.64
C SER A 251 -8.51 6.14 7.35
N GLY A 252 -7.76 7.11 6.85
CA GLY A 252 -8.10 7.77 5.57
C GLY A 252 -9.40 8.57 5.66
N VAL A 253 -10.52 7.99 5.20
CA VAL A 253 -11.81 8.67 5.05
C VAL A 253 -12.37 9.21 6.38
N PRO A 254 -12.60 8.41 7.43
CA PRO A 254 -13.32 8.91 8.61
C PRO A 254 -12.65 10.10 9.32
N PRO A 255 -11.33 10.11 9.58
CA PRO A 255 -10.71 11.28 10.22
C PRO A 255 -10.71 12.51 9.30
N LEU A 256 -10.60 12.34 7.97
CA LEU A 256 -10.64 13.46 7.02
C LEU A 256 -12.03 14.06 6.89
N GLU A 257 -13.08 13.23 6.84
CA GLU A 257 -14.47 13.70 6.82
C GLU A 257 -14.81 14.43 8.11
N LYS A 258 -14.47 13.86 9.28
CA LYS A 258 -14.67 14.52 10.59
C LYS A 258 -13.95 15.86 10.68
N ALA A 259 -12.70 15.93 10.19
CA ALA A 259 -11.94 17.18 10.16
C ALA A 259 -12.57 18.20 9.20
N GLY A 260 -13.06 17.76 8.05
CA GLY A 260 -13.80 18.59 7.09
C GLY A 260 -15.09 19.14 7.68
N ASP A 261 -15.90 18.30 8.29
CA ASP A 261 -17.17 18.67 8.93
C ASP A 261 -16.95 19.67 10.07
N LYS A 262 -15.92 19.49 10.88
CA LYS A 262 -15.56 20.45 11.93
C LYS A 262 -15.11 21.80 11.33
N LYS A 263 -14.33 21.77 10.25
CA LYS A 263 -13.72 22.97 9.65
C LYS A 263 -14.70 23.78 8.81
N PHE A 264 -15.66 23.11 8.18
CA PHE A 264 -16.61 23.70 7.22
C PHE A 264 -18.06 23.62 7.71
N ALA A 265 -18.27 23.44 9.01
CA ALA A 265 -19.59 23.43 9.63
C ALA A 265 -20.40 24.69 9.24
N GLY A 266 -21.62 24.50 8.76
CA GLY A 266 -22.51 25.57 8.30
C GLY A 266 -22.17 26.16 6.92
N ASP A 267 -21.17 25.62 6.21
CA ASP A 267 -20.89 26.02 4.83
C ASP A 267 -21.79 25.27 3.84
N LYS A 268 -22.73 25.99 3.23
CA LYS A 268 -23.66 25.45 2.23
C LYS A 268 -22.96 24.70 1.09
N LYS A 269 -21.78 25.16 0.65
CA LYS A 269 -21.02 24.49 -0.43
C LYS A 269 -20.47 23.15 0.02
N TRP A 270 -20.05 23.04 1.29
CA TRP A 270 -19.54 21.77 1.84
C TRP A 270 -20.66 20.74 1.95
N GLU A 271 -21.81 21.16 2.47
CA GLU A 271 -22.99 20.31 2.59
C GLU A 271 -23.49 19.84 1.22
N GLU A 272 -23.56 20.74 0.24
CA GLU A 272 -23.94 20.40 -1.13
C GLU A 272 -22.93 19.45 -1.79
N TYR A 273 -21.64 19.67 -1.59
CA TYR A 273 -20.58 18.79 -2.08
C TYR A 273 -20.73 17.38 -1.50
N LYS A 274 -20.96 17.24 -0.19
CA LYS A 274 -21.19 15.93 0.44
C LYS A 274 -22.48 15.25 -0.05
N LYS A 275 -23.53 16.04 -0.31
CA LYS A 275 -24.79 15.52 -0.84
C LYS A 275 -24.68 15.01 -2.28
N ASN A 276 -23.81 15.62 -3.09
CA ASN A 276 -23.76 15.35 -4.52
C ASN A 276 -22.60 14.42 -4.92
N VAL A 277 -21.50 14.42 -4.16
CA VAL A 277 -20.31 13.64 -4.48
C VAL A 277 -20.16 12.47 -3.50
N PRO A 278 -20.15 11.22 -3.98
CA PRO A 278 -20.04 10.04 -3.13
C PRO A 278 -18.66 9.95 -2.48
N VAL A 279 -18.57 9.27 -1.34
CA VAL A 279 -17.28 9.04 -0.68
C VAL A 279 -16.34 8.27 -1.61
N PHE A 280 -16.76 7.08 -2.04
CA PHE A 280 -16.07 6.22 -3.01
C PHE A 280 -16.93 6.09 -4.27
N TRP A 281 -16.29 6.21 -5.43
CA TRP A 281 -16.90 5.97 -6.73
C TRP A 281 -16.43 4.62 -7.28
N PRO A 282 -17.24 3.88 -8.07
CA PRO A 282 -18.66 4.14 -8.38
C PRO A 282 -19.62 3.62 -7.30
N TRP A 283 -19.10 2.96 -6.27
CA TRP A 283 -19.86 2.39 -5.17
C TRP A 283 -19.54 3.13 -3.88
N GLY A 284 -20.54 3.79 -3.32
CA GLY A 284 -20.42 4.48 -2.05
C GLY A 284 -21.73 5.16 -1.68
N SER A 285 -22.14 4.94 -0.44
CA SER A 285 -23.06 5.83 0.25
C SER A 285 -22.54 7.28 0.15
N LYS A 286 -23.46 8.23 0.03
CA LYS A 286 -23.15 9.66 0.13
C LYS A 286 -22.66 10.03 1.55
N ASP A 287 -22.94 9.14 2.50
CA ASP A 287 -22.49 9.15 3.89
C ASP A 287 -21.28 8.20 4.11
#